data_AF-A0A7J7ML94-F1
#
_entry.id   AF-A0A7J7ML94-F1
#
_cell.length_a   1.000
_cell.length_b   1.000
_cell.length_c   1.000
_cell.angle_alpha   90.00
_cell.angle_beta   90.00
_cell.angle_gamma   90.00
#
_symmetry.space_group_name_H-M   'P 1'
#
loop_
_entity.id
_entity.type
_entity.pdbx_description
1 polymer ?
#
loop_
_entity_poly.entity_id
_entity_poly.type
_entity_poly.pdbx_seq_one_letter_code
_entity_poly.pdbx_strand_id
1 'polypeptide(L)'
;MASSSSSSSSSSFPTPQQLASLPVMFLRDKIVEKIQENRVTLIIGETGCGKSSQVPQFLLGEGLEPILCTQPRRFAVVAVARMVAAARRSEVGGEVGYHIGHSKVTSSSSYDISIEERNCKTRKLEIPLKIQE
;
A
#
# COMPACT_ATOMS: atom_id res chain seq x y z
N MET A 1 6.03 23.42 -34.96
CA MET A 1 6.36 23.79 -33.57
C MET A 1 5.06 24.14 -32.88
N ALA A 2 4.53 23.27 -32.02
CA ALA A 2 3.36 23.57 -31.20
C ALA A 2 3.77 23.38 -29.73
N SER A 3 3.86 24.50 -29.03
CA SER A 3 4.05 24.57 -27.59
C SER A 3 2.74 24.20 -26.90
N SER A 4 2.80 23.44 -25.80
CA SER A 4 1.71 23.38 -24.82
C SER A 4 2.30 23.08 -23.45
N SER A 5 2.69 24.15 -22.77
CA SER A 5 3.03 24.18 -21.36
C SER A 5 1.78 23.86 -20.54
N SER A 6 1.82 22.80 -19.74
CA SER A 6 0.78 22.50 -18.74
C SER A 6 1.42 22.48 -17.35
N SER A 7 1.47 23.67 -16.75
CA SER A 7 1.69 23.87 -15.33
C SER A 7 0.50 23.29 -14.54
N SER A 8 0.75 22.24 -13.76
CA SER A 8 -0.25 21.67 -12.85
C SER A 8 0.40 21.34 -11.50
N SER A 9 0.19 22.23 -10.54
CA SER A 9 0.11 22.01 -9.09
C SER A 9 0.85 20.77 -8.54
N SER A 10 2.09 20.96 -8.12
CA SER A 10 2.95 19.96 -7.51
C SER A 10 2.46 19.53 -6.11
N SER A 11 1.47 18.64 -6.05
CA SER A 11 1.39 17.68 -4.95
C SER A 11 2.34 16.54 -5.30
N SER A 12 3.61 16.69 -4.94
CA SER A 12 4.68 15.74 -5.25
C SER A 12 4.48 14.43 -4.50
N PHE A 13 3.59 13.57 -5.01
CA PHE A 13 3.59 12.17 -4.63
C PHE A 13 4.90 11.55 -5.16
N PRO A 14 5.58 10.71 -4.36
CA PRO A 14 6.87 10.15 -4.75
C PRO A 14 6.71 9.33 -6.03
N THR A 15 7.62 9.54 -6.98
CA THR A 15 7.60 8.81 -8.26
C THR A 15 7.97 7.34 -8.04
N PRO A 16 7.55 6.41 -8.92
CA PRO A 16 7.94 4.99 -8.84
C PRO A 16 9.46 4.78 -8.72
N GLN A 17 10.25 5.68 -9.30
CA GLN A 17 11.71 5.69 -9.21
C GLN A 17 12.23 6.04 -7.80
N GLN A 18 11.58 6.97 -7.08
CA GLN A 18 11.91 7.28 -5.68
C GLN A 18 11.46 6.18 -4.72
N LEU A 19 10.41 5.44 -5.08
CA LEU A 19 9.90 4.29 -4.34
C LEU A 19 10.86 3.08 -4.45
N ALA A 20 11.55 2.93 -5.58
CA ALA A 20 12.51 1.85 -5.82
C ALA A 20 13.84 2.02 -5.04
N SER A 21 14.18 3.22 -4.58
CA SER A 21 15.39 3.48 -3.78
C SER A 21 15.18 3.34 -2.27
N LEU A 22 13.99 2.90 -1.83
CA LEU A 22 13.68 2.80 -0.42
C LEU A 22 14.44 1.64 0.23
N PRO A 23 14.94 1.79 1.47
CA PRO A 23 15.75 0.77 2.14
C PRO A 23 15.02 -0.57 2.30
N VAL A 24 13.68 -0.56 2.34
CA VAL A 24 12.86 -1.78 2.40
C VAL A 24 12.98 -2.66 1.14
N MET A 25 13.34 -2.08 -0.01
CA MET A 25 13.53 -2.82 -1.27
C MET A 25 14.68 -3.82 -1.20
N PHE A 26 15.78 -3.47 -0.53
CA PHE A 26 16.93 -4.36 -0.34
C PHE A 26 16.62 -5.54 0.59
N LEU A 27 15.58 -5.42 1.41
CA LEU A 27 15.12 -6.44 2.35
C LEU A 27 13.92 -7.23 1.81
N ARG A 28 13.51 -7.00 0.55
CA ARG A 28 12.32 -7.64 -0.05
C ARG A 28 12.28 -9.14 0.17
N ASP A 29 13.33 -9.85 -0.27
CA ASP A 29 13.31 -11.31 -0.28
C ASP A 29 13.28 -11.87 1.14
N LYS A 30 14.04 -11.24 2.06
CA LYS A 30 14.03 -11.59 3.49
C LYS A 30 12.67 -11.35 4.15
N ILE A 31 11.97 -10.27 3.78
CA ILE A 31 10.63 -9.96 4.29
C ILE A 31 9.63 -11.01 3.81
N VAL A 32 9.65 -11.33 2.52
CA VAL A 32 8.76 -12.32 1.92
C VAL A 32 8.99 -13.70 2.54
N GLU A 33 10.24 -14.16 2.59
CA GLU A 33 10.62 -15.44 3.21
C GLU A 33 10.09 -15.53 4.64
N LYS A 34 10.35 -14.50 5.46
CA LYS A 34 9.86 -14.47 6.84
C LYS A 34 8.35 -14.46 6.96
N ILE A 35 7.62 -13.85 6.03
CA ILE A 35 6.15 -13.87 6.01
C ILE A 35 5.61 -15.24 5.58
N GLN A 36 6.29 -15.95 4.68
CA GLN A 36 5.88 -17.30 4.28
C GLN A 36 6.18 -18.33 5.38
N GLU A 37 7.30 -18.19 6.10
CA GLU A 37 7.68 -19.08 7.19
C GLU A 37 6.80 -18.91 8.45
N ASN A 38 6.26 -17.71 8.69
CA ASN A 38 5.60 -17.38 9.95
C ASN A 38 4.17 -16.90 9.71
N ARG A 39 3.23 -17.40 10.53
CA ARG A 39 1.82 -16.95 10.48
C ARG A 39 1.65 -15.47 10.85
N VAL A 40 2.58 -14.92 11.63
CA VAL A 40 2.62 -13.51 12.03
C VAL A 40 4.07 -13.04 11.94
N THR A 41 4.30 -12.00 11.14
CA THR A 41 5.63 -11.39 10.96
C THR A 41 5.57 -9.92 11.27
N LEU A 42 6.64 -9.46 11.90
CA LEU A 42 6.76 -8.13 12.43
C LEU A 42 7.85 -7.35 11.71
N ILE A 43 7.47 -6.22 11.10
CA ILE A 43 8.41 -5.39 10.34
C ILE A 43 8.58 -4.04 11.02
N ILE A 44 9.77 -3.83 11.59
CA ILE A 44 10.18 -2.59 12.23
C ILE A 44 11.04 -1.80 11.24
N GLY A 45 10.86 -0.48 11.20
CA GLY A 45 11.74 0.41 10.47
C GLY A 45 11.33 1.85 10.65
N GLU A 46 12.23 2.79 10.34
CA GLU A 46 12.00 4.21 10.53
C GLU A 46 10.81 4.74 9.69
N THR A 47 10.28 5.90 10.07
CA THR A 47 9.24 6.56 9.26
C THR A 47 9.85 6.98 7.93
N GLY A 48 9.15 6.71 6.82
CA GLY A 48 9.68 7.01 5.48
C GLY A 48 10.51 5.90 4.84
N CYS A 49 10.77 4.78 5.53
CA CYS A 49 11.50 3.66 4.93
C CYS A 49 10.70 2.83 3.91
N GLY A 50 9.40 3.12 3.72
CA GLY A 50 8.59 2.52 2.66
C GLY A 50 7.66 1.38 3.06
N LYS A 51 7.62 0.97 4.34
CA LYS A 51 6.85 -0.22 4.81
C LYS A 51 5.42 -0.29 4.26
N SER A 52 4.60 0.71 4.59
CA SER A 52 3.16 0.72 4.25
C SER A 52 2.87 0.78 2.76
N SER A 53 3.84 1.20 1.94
CA SER A 53 3.67 1.35 0.50
C SER A 53 4.26 0.17 -0.28
N GLN A 54 5.39 -0.39 0.17
CA GLN A 54 6.15 -1.40 -0.57
C GLN A 54 5.88 -2.83 -0.11
N VAL A 55 5.72 -3.08 1.19
CA VAL A 55 5.47 -4.44 1.71
C VAL A 55 4.23 -5.08 1.06
N PRO A 56 3.09 -4.37 0.90
CA PRO A 56 1.93 -4.93 0.21
C PRO A 56 2.22 -5.30 -1.25
N GLN A 57 3.07 -4.53 -1.94
CA GLN A 57 3.44 -4.81 -3.33
C GLN A 57 4.33 -6.05 -3.42
N PHE A 58 5.23 -6.26 -2.45
CA PHE A 58 6.08 -7.44 -2.41
C PHE A 58 5.25 -8.70 -2.25
N LEU A 59 4.33 -8.69 -1.29
CA LEU A 59 3.43 -9.81 -1.04
C LEU A 59 2.56 -10.13 -2.25
N LEU A 60 2.10 -9.09 -2.95
CA LEU A 60 1.31 -9.30 -4.14
C LEU A 60 2.11 -9.95 -5.27
N GLY A 61 3.37 -9.53 -5.47
CA GLY A 61 4.25 -10.12 -6.48
C GLY A 61 4.52 -11.61 -6.25
N GLU A 62 4.29 -12.10 -5.04
CA GLU A 62 4.43 -13.51 -4.65
C GLU A 62 3.09 -14.28 -4.71
N GLY A 63 2.01 -13.63 -5.17
CA GLY A 63 0.68 -14.23 -5.25
C GLY A 63 -0.04 -14.36 -3.91
N LEU A 64 0.36 -13.59 -2.89
CA LEU A 64 -0.26 -13.62 -1.55
C LEU A 64 -1.49 -12.69 -1.47
N GLU A 65 -2.37 -12.79 -2.46
CA GLU A 65 -3.62 -12.06 -2.54
C GLU A 65 -4.80 -12.84 -1.90
N PRO A 66 -5.82 -12.15 -1.35
CA PRO A 66 -5.98 -10.69 -1.27
C PRO A 66 -5.24 -10.06 -0.08
N ILE A 67 -4.73 -8.83 -0.28
CA ILE A 67 -3.98 -8.09 0.74
C ILE A 67 -4.83 -6.99 1.35
N LEU A 68 -4.92 -6.97 2.68
CA LEU A 68 -5.61 -5.94 3.43
C LEU A 68 -4.62 -5.13 4.26
N CYS A 69 -4.54 -3.83 3.99
CA CYS A 69 -3.75 -2.89 4.75
C CYS A 69 -4.65 -1.99 5.58
N THR A 70 -4.37 -1.83 6.87
CA THR A 70 -5.11 -0.89 7.71
C THR A 70 -4.28 0.34 8.02
N GLN A 71 -4.91 1.52 8.01
CA GLN A 71 -4.26 2.77 8.41
C GLN A 71 -5.09 3.50 9.48
N PRO A 72 -4.45 4.10 10.50
CA PRO A 72 -5.16 4.87 11.53
C PRO A 72 -5.73 6.20 11.04
N ARG A 73 -5.13 6.78 9.98
CA ARG A 73 -5.48 8.11 9.49
C ARG A 73 -6.17 8.01 8.13
N ARG A 74 -7.34 8.62 8.00
CA ARG A 74 -8.12 8.71 6.75
C ARG A 74 -7.28 9.19 5.56
N PHE A 75 -6.49 10.23 5.76
CA PHE A 75 -5.60 10.76 4.72
C PHE A 75 -4.54 9.74 4.28
N ALA A 76 -4.01 8.93 5.21
CA ALA A 76 -3.04 7.90 4.88
C ALA A 76 -3.64 6.77 4.05
N VAL A 77 -4.91 6.40 4.28
CA VAL A 77 -5.63 5.42 3.45
C VAL A 77 -5.66 5.88 1.99
N VAL A 78 -6.13 7.11 1.73
CA VAL A 78 -6.21 7.65 0.36
C VAL A 78 -4.83 7.81 -0.26
N ALA A 79 -3.87 8.33 0.51
CA ALA A 79 -2.51 8.57 0.02
C ALA A 79 -1.82 7.27 -0.39
N VAL A 80 -1.85 6.24 0.46
CA VAL A 80 -1.23 4.94 0.14
C VAL A 80 -1.95 4.29 -1.04
N ALA A 81 -3.28 4.34 -1.11
CA ALA A 81 -4.02 3.73 -2.22
C ALA A 81 -3.65 4.36 -3.56
N ARG A 82 -3.58 5.70 -3.60
CA ARG A 82 -3.12 6.44 -4.79
C ARG A 82 -1.66 6.14 -5.14
N MET A 83 -0.78 6.07 -4.16
CA MET A 83 0.63 5.75 -4.37
C MET A 83 0.82 4.34 -4.94
N VAL A 84 0.12 3.35 -4.39
CA VAL A 84 0.21 1.95 -4.84
C VAL A 84 -0.41 1.80 -6.23
N ALA A 85 -1.56 2.43 -6.49
CA ALA A 85 -2.16 2.46 -7.82
C ALA A 85 -1.22 3.09 -8.85
N ALA A 86 -0.62 4.24 -8.54
CA ALA A 86 0.36 4.91 -9.40
C ALA A 86 1.62 4.05 -9.63
N ALA A 87 2.13 3.36 -8.59
CA ALA A 87 3.26 2.45 -8.71
C ALA A 87 2.97 1.28 -9.66
N ARG A 88 1.73 0.79 -9.68
CA ARG A 88 1.27 -0.29 -10.58
C ARG A 88 0.78 0.19 -11.95
N ARG A 89 0.80 1.50 -12.22
CA ARG A 89 0.18 2.09 -13.42
C ARG A 89 -1.31 1.72 -13.57
N SER A 90 -1.99 1.59 -12.43
CA SER A 90 -3.40 1.27 -12.31
C SER A 90 -4.15 2.46 -11.70
N GLU A 91 -5.46 2.50 -11.88
CA GLU A 91 -6.31 3.52 -11.27
C GLU A 91 -6.90 3.03 -9.94
N VAL A 92 -7.11 3.96 -9.01
CA VAL A 92 -7.77 3.63 -7.74
C VAL A 92 -9.21 3.19 -8.02
N GLY A 93 -9.58 2.03 -7.52
CA GLY A 93 -10.84 1.36 -7.81
C GLY A 93 -10.69 0.19 -8.79
N GLY A 94 -9.58 0.06 -9.50
CA GLY A 94 -9.24 -1.15 -10.27
C GLY A 94 -8.69 -2.24 -9.37
N GLU A 95 -7.40 -2.55 -9.54
CA GLU A 95 -6.65 -3.55 -8.74
C GLU A 95 -6.39 -3.09 -7.29
N VAL A 96 -6.44 -1.78 -7.05
CA VAL A 96 -6.16 -1.16 -5.74
C VAL A 96 -7.39 -0.39 -5.28
N GLY A 97 -7.91 -0.75 -4.11
CA GLY A 97 -9.11 -0.14 -3.54
C GLY A 97 -8.86 0.47 -2.15
N TYR A 98 -9.78 1.32 -1.72
CA TYR A 98 -9.77 1.79 -0.34
C TYR A 98 -11.17 1.98 0.27
N HIS A 99 -11.23 1.95 1.60
CA HIS A 99 -12.47 2.13 2.37
C HIS A 99 -12.25 3.06 3.55
N ILE A 100 -13.05 4.13 3.61
CA ILE A 100 -12.99 5.15 4.65
C ILE A 100 -14.40 5.51 5.09
N GLY A 101 -14.76 5.18 6.32
CA GLY A 101 -16.10 5.44 6.86
C GLY A 101 -17.20 4.83 5.98
N HIS A 102 -17.95 5.68 5.26
CA HIS A 102 -19.02 5.28 4.34
C HIS A 102 -18.60 5.34 2.86
N SER A 103 -17.38 5.76 2.57
CA SER A 103 -16.84 5.90 1.21
C SER A 103 -15.98 4.69 0.89
N LYS A 104 -16.48 3.83 0.00
CA LYS A 104 -15.77 2.66 -0.52
C LYS A 104 -15.45 2.89 -1.99
N VAL A 105 -14.17 2.84 -2.36
CA VAL A 105 -13.70 2.94 -3.74
C VAL A 105 -13.05 1.61 -4.09
N THR A 106 -13.85 0.70 -4.65
CA THR A 106 -13.44 -0.66 -5.07
C THR A 106 -14.27 -1.06 -6.30
N SER A 107 -13.68 -1.71 -7.29
CA SER A 107 -14.44 -2.35 -8.38
C SER A 107 -15.12 -3.64 -7.90
N SER A 108 -16.10 -4.10 -8.67
CA SER A 108 -16.87 -5.33 -8.37
C SER A 108 -16.15 -6.62 -8.78
N SER A 109 -14.98 -6.52 -9.42
CA SER A 109 -14.13 -7.65 -9.79
C SER A 109 -12.92 -7.68 -8.85
N SER A 110 -12.53 -8.87 -8.40
CA SER A 110 -11.46 -9.19 -7.44
C SER A 110 -10.39 -8.08 -7.29
N TYR A 111 -10.22 -7.54 -6.08
CA TYR A 111 -9.15 -6.59 -5.79
C TYR A 111 -7.95 -7.30 -5.17
N ASP A 112 -6.77 -6.89 -5.59
CA ASP A 112 -5.50 -7.44 -5.12
C ASP A 112 -5.11 -6.82 -3.77
N ILE A 113 -5.30 -5.49 -3.66
CA ILE A 113 -4.91 -4.70 -2.50
C ILE A 113 -6.07 -3.80 -2.06
N SER A 114 -6.53 -3.99 -0.83
CA SER A 114 -7.49 -3.11 -0.16
C SER A 114 -6.87 -2.36 1.01
N ILE A 115 -7.12 -1.07 1.09
CA ILE A 115 -6.64 -0.22 2.18
C ILE A 115 -7.81 0.36 2.96
N GLU A 116 -7.93 0.03 4.24
CA GLU A 116 -9.06 0.45 5.07
C GLU A 116 -8.66 1.29 6.28
N GLU A 117 -9.53 2.20 6.66
CA GLU A 117 -9.43 2.89 7.94
C GLU A 117 -9.72 1.92 9.10
N ARG A 118 -8.91 1.95 10.15
CA ARG A 118 -9.04 1.07 11.34
C ARG A 118 -10.42 1.07 12.04
N ASN A 119 -11.31 2.01 11.73
CA ASN A 119 -12.66 2.12 12.28
C ASN A 119 -13.77 1.53 11.39
N CYS A 120 -13.46 0.96 10.23
CA CYS A 120 -14.48 0.40 9.36
C CYS A 120 -14.91 -1.01 9.80
N LYS A 121 -16.22 -1.29 9.81
CA LYS A 121 -16.87 -2.51 10.35
C LYS A 121 -16.66 -3.76 9.47
N THR A 122 -15.47 -3.98 8.92
CA THR A 122 -15.14 -5.20 8.18
C THR A 122 -14.57 -6.23 9.17
N ARG A 123 -14.97 -7.51 9.06
CA ARG A 123 -14.49 -8.60 9.92
C ARG A 123 -12.96 -8.61 9.91
N LYS A 124 -12.38 -8.32 11.08
CA LYS A 124 -10.94 -8.25 11.33
C LYS A 124 -10.25 -9.56 10.96
N LEU A 125 -9.42 -9.53 9.92
CA LEU A 125 -8.08 -10.08 10.06
C LEU A 125 -7.21 -8.95 10.62
N GLU A 126 -7.26 -8.78 11.94
CA GLU A 126 -6.16 -8.12 12.62
C GLU A 126 -4.97 -9.07 12.46
N ILE A 127 -4.02 -8.70 11.61
CA ILE A 127 -2.64 -9.13 11.82
C ILE A 127 -2.16 -8.22 12.96
N PRO A 128 -2.07 -8.69 14.21
CA PRO A 128 -1.52 -7.89 15.28
C PRO A 128 -0.04 -7.66 14.99
N LEU A 129 0.27 -6.51 14.39
CA LEU A 129 1.63 -5.96 14.36
C LEU A 129 1.95 -5.46 15.78
N LYS A 130 2.19 -6.39 16.70
CA LYS A 130 2.78 -6.10 18.02
C LYS A 130 4.29 -6.15 17.89
N ILE A 131 4.90 -4.96 17.81
CA ILE A 131 6.33 -4.75 17.92
C ILE A 131 6.67 -4.53 19.39
N GLN A 132 7.27 -5.52 20.03
CA GLN A 132 8.04 -5.34 21.26
C GLN A 132 9.45 -5.85 20.97
N GLU A 133 10.42 -5.13 21.51
CA GLU A 133 11.84 -5.52 21.60
C GLU A 133 12.01 -6.91 22.21
#